data_AF-A0A5C8WXM7-F1
#
_entry.id   AF-A0A5C8WXM7-F1
#
_cell.length_a   1.000
_cell.length_b   1.000
_cell.length_c   1.000
_cell.angle_alpha   90.00
_cell.angle_beta   90.00
_cell.angle_gamma   90.00
#
_symmetry.space_group_name_H-M   'P 1'
#
loop_
_entity.id
_entity.type
_entity.pdbx_description
1 polymer ?
#
loop_
_entity_poly.entity_id
_entity_poly.type
_entity_poly.pdbx_seq_one_letter_code
_entity_poly.pdbx_strand_id
1 'polypeptide(L)'
;MPSVLSERESDACVDILDDAQAARNFIDGMSFEAFATDLRTSYAVIRCIEIVSEASRRRGAAFKARHPHIPWQNIADTGNFYRHAYHRVALDIVWKTVHQPLTEIAVVCRAELEADRSSPA
;
A
#
# COMPACT_ATOMS: atom_id res chain seq x y z
N MET A 1 14.92 25.70 1.51
CA MET A 1 15.15 24.71 0.42
C MET A 1 13.80 24.16 0.00
N PRO A 2 13.54 23.83 -1.28
CA PRO A 2 12.24 23.28 -1.65
C PRO A 2 12.04 21.91 -0.99
N SER A 3 10.78 21.58 -0.69
CA SER A 3 10.33 20.28 -0.21
C SER A 3 11.02 19.14 -0.98
N VAL A 4 11.39 18.08 -0.24
CA VAL A 4 12.08 16.90 -0.81
C VAL A 4 11.10 16.06 -1.63
N LEU A 5 9.80 16.24 -1.39
CA LEU A 5 8.71 15.61 -2.12
C LEU A 5 7.96 16.64 -2.97
N SER A 6 7.52 16.24 -4.16
CA SER A 6 6.48 17.01 -4.85
C SER A 6 5.14 16.87 -4.12
N GLU A 7 4.20 17.81 -4.33
CA GLU A 7 2.82 17.73 -3.79
C GLU A 7 2.16 16.38 -4.13
N ARG A 8 2.30 15.94 -5.39
CA ARG A 8 1.81 14.62 -5.84
C ARG A 8 2.45 13.45 -5.10
N GLU A 9 3.71 13.59 -4.71
CA GLU A 9 4.40 12.59 -3.90
C GLU A 9 3.91 12.64 -2.44
N SER A 10 3.67 13.80 -1.87
CA SER A 10 3.06 13.86 -0.54
C SER A 10 1.67 13.23 -0.53
N ASP A 11 0.81 13.58 -1.48
CA ASP A 11 -0.57 13.06 -1.58
C ASP A 11 -0.60 11.53 -1.69
N ALA A 12 0.15 10.94 -2.62
CA ALA A 12 0.09 9.49 -2.75
C ALA A 12 0.85 8.75 -1.62
N CYS A 13 1.68 9.41 -0.80
CA CYS A 13 2.16 8.80 0.45
C CYS A 13 1.04 8.75 1.48
N VAL A 14 0.19 9.78 1.53
CA VAL A 14 -1.01 9.81 2.38
C VAL A 14 -1.99 8.71 1.94
N ASP A 15 -2.30 8.61 0.64
CA ASP A 15 -3.14 7.53 0.09
C ASP A 15 -2.64 6.14 0.55
N ILE A 16 -1.33 5.89 0.42
CA ILE A 16 -0.72 4.61 0.83
C ILE A 16 -0.90 4.36 2.33
N LEU A 17 -0.68 5.37 3.16
CA LEU A 17 -0.77 5.24 4.62
C LEU A 17 -2.21 4.95 5.07
N ASP A 18 -3.16 5.71 4.53
CA ASP A 18 -4.56 5.61 4.92
C ASP A 18 -5.15 4.26 4.49
N ASP A 19 -4.91 3.82 3.26
CA ASP A 19 -5.40 2.54 2.76
C ASP A 19 -4.66 1.34 3.35
N ALA A 20 -3.35 1.45 3.64
CA ALA A 20 -2.64 0.41 4.38
C ALA A 20 -3.22 0.23 5.79
N GLN A 21 -3.53 1.34 6.48
CA GLN A 21 -4.13 1.29 7.80
C GLN A 21 -5.57 0.75 7.75
N ALA A 22 -6.37 1.19 6.79
CA ALA A 22 -7.73 0.70 6.60
C ALA A 22 -7.76 -0.81 6.35
N ALA A 23 -6.92 -1.32 5.44
CA ALA A 23 -6.82 -2.75 5.16
C ALA A 23 -6.47 -3.56 6.41
N ARG A 24 -5.53 -3.08 7.23
CA ARG A 24 -5.15 -3.73 8.50
C ARG A 24 -6.30 -3.73 9.50
N ASN A 25 -7.01 -2.60 9.64
CA ASN A 25 -8.13 -2.48 10.55
C ASN A 25 -9.29 -3.40 10.16
N PHE A 26 -9.55 -3.59 8.87
CA PHE A 26 -10.62 -4.46 8.40
C PHE A 26 -10.41 -5.93 8.76
N ILE A 27 -9.16 -6.36 8.91
CA ILE A 27 -8.82 -7.75 9.21
C ILE A 27 -8.32 -7.96 10.64
N ASP A 28 -8.35 -6.92 11.48
CA ASP A 28 -7.85 -7.00 12.84
C ASP A 28 -8.62 -8.05 13.65
N GLY A 29 -7.88 -8.94 14.32
CA GLY A 29 -8.45 -10.07 15.05
C GLY A 29 -9.11 -11.17 14.19
N MET A 30 -9.07 -11.08 12.86
CA MET A 30 -9.64 -12.11 11.98
C MET A 30 -8.64 -13.25 11.74
N SER A 31 -9.15 -14.47 11.59
CA SER A 31 -8.38 -15.56 10.96
C SER A 31 -8.49 -15.47 9.44
N PHE A 32 -7.58 -16.14 8.74
CA PHE A 32 -7.66 -16.25 7.28
C PHE A 32 -8.98 -16.89 6.82
N GLU A 33 -9.47 -17.90 7.53
CA GLU A 33 -10.73 -18.57 7.21
C GLU A 33 -11.91 -17.60 7.31
N ALA A 34 -11.98 -16.81 8.39
CA ALA A 34 -13.01 -15.80 8.56
C ALA A 34 -12.98 -14.77 7.42
N PHE A 35 -11.78 -14.26 7.11
CA PHE A 35 -11.55 -13.33 6.00
C PHE A 35 -11.96 -13.92 4.65
N ALA A 36 -11.58 -15.17 4.36
CA ALA A 36 -11.87 -15.82 3.09
C ALA A 36 -13.36 -16.13 2.87
N THR A 37 -14.16 -16.13 3.93
CA THR A 37 -15.62 -16.32 3.87
C THR A 37 -16.42 -15.03 3.94
N ASP A 38 -15.79 -13.92 4.37
CA ASP A 38 -16.42 -12.60 4.42
C ASP A 38 -16.13 -11.80 3.14
N LEU A 39 -17.03 -11.91 2.18
CA LEU A 39 -16.91 -11.22 0.89
C LEU A 39 -16.80 -9.69 1.05
N ARG A 40 -17.54 -9.10 1.99
CA ARG A 40 -17.51 -7.65 2.22
C ARG A 40 -16.11 -7.21 2.65
N THR A 41 -15.54 -7.91 3.63
CA THR A 41 -14.21 -7.58 4.15
C THR A 41 -13.14 -7.86 3.09
N SER A 42 -13.23 -8.98 2.38
CA SER A 42 -12.28 -9.29 1.30
C SER A 42 -12.28 -8.23 0.20
N TYR A 43 -13.44 -7.73 -0.22
CA TYR A 43 -13.56 -6.67 -1.21
C TYR A 43 -13.05 -5.33 -0.71
N ALA A 44 -13.30 -4.98 0.56
CA ALA A 44 -12.77 -3.77 1.16
C ALA A 44 -11.23 -3.77 1.19
N VAL A 45 -10.63 -4.90 1.58
CA VAL A 45 -9.16 -5.06 1.61
C VAL A 45 -8.55 -5.04 0.21
N ILE A 46 -9.15 -5.74 -0.75
CA ILE A 46 -8.69 -5.72 -2.15
C ILE A 46 -8.69 -4.28 -2.67
N ARG A 47 -9.75 -3.52 -2.38
CA ARG A 47 -9.85 -2.12 -2.80
C ARG A 47 -8.73 -1.26 -2.24
N CYS A 48 -8.40 -1.41 -0.95
CA CYS A 48 -7.26 -0.69 -0.35
C CYS A 48 -5.95 -1.03 -1.06
N ILE A 49 -5.71 -2.31 -1.38
CA ILE A 49 -4.49 -2.71 -2.10
C ILE A 49 -4.45 -2.13 -3.52
N GLU A 50 -5.58 -2.06 -4.22
CA GLU A 50 -5.65 -1.40 -5.54
C GLU A 50 -5.30 0.09 -5.46
N ILE A 51 -5.75 0.79 -4.41
CA ILE A 51 -5.44 2.22 -4.22
C ILE A 51 -3.95 2.39 -3.92
N VAL A 52 -3.38 1.60 -3.01
CA VAL A 52 -1.93 1.59 -2.73
C VAL A 52 -1.12 1.29 -3.98
N SER A 53 -1.54 0.31 -4.77
CA SER A 53 -0.92 -0.04 -6.04
C SER A 53 -0.90 1.15 -7.00
N GLU A 54 -2.01 1.87 -7.14
CA GLU A 54 -2.09 3.06 -8.00
C GLU A 54 -1.25 4.23 -7.48
N ALA A 55 -1.32 4.51 -6.17
CA ALA A 55 -0.53 5.54 -5.52
C ALA A 55 0.99 5.29 -5.67
N SER A 56 1.42 4.02 -5.66
CA SER A 56 2.82 3.63 -5.86
C SER A 56 3.36 3.97 -7.26
N ARG A 57 2.49 4.04 -8.28
CA ARG A 57 2.89 4.43 -9.64
C ARG A 57 3.29 5.89 -9.75
N ARG A 58 2.67 6.75 -8.93
CA ARG A 58 2.84 8.21 -8.95
C ARG A 58 4.20 8.67 -8.38
N ARG A 59 4.99 7.76 -7.80
CA ARG A 59 6.33 8.05 -7.24
C ARG A 59 7.37 8.33 -8.34
N GLY A 60 8.17 9.38 -8.17
CA GLY A 60 9.29 9.66 -9.06
C GLY A 60 10.43 8.64 -8.94
N ALA A 61 11.32 8.61 -9.94
CA ALA A 61 12.49 7.71 -9.94
C ALA A 61 13.42 7.97 -8.75
N ALA A 62 13.60 9.24 -8.36
CA ALA A 62 14.42 9.61 -7.19
C ALA A 62 13.85 9.04 -5.88
N PHE A 63 12.53 9.06 -5.70
CA PHE A 63 11.87 8.45 -4.55
C PHE A 63 12.12 6.94 -4.50
N LYS A 64 11.84 6.25 -5.61
CA LYS A 64 12.02 4.78 -5.70
C LYS A 64 13.48 4.37 -5.49
N ALA A 65 14.43 5.16 -5.97
CA ALA A 65 15.86 4.92 -5.82
C ALA A 65 16.35 5.03 -4.37
N ARG A 66 15.69 5.82 -3.50
CA ARG A 66 16.00 5.86 -2.06
C ARG A 66 15.59 4.57 -1.34
N HIS A 67 14.64 3.83 -1.89
CA HIS A 67 14.03 2.64 -1.28
C HIS A 67 14.06 1.43 -2.23
N PRO A 68 15.27 0.95 -2.63
CA PRO A 68 15.40 -0.12 -3.63
C PRO A 68 14.97 -1.50 -3.12
N HIS A 69 14.83 -1.65 -1.80
CA HIS A 69 14.33 -2.89 -1.16
C HIS A 69 12.82 -3.08 -1.38
N ILE A 70 12.08 -2.02 -1.67
CA ILE A 70 10.65 -2.10 -1.98
C ILE A 70 10.50 -2.55 -3.45
N PRO A 71 9.76 -3.64 -3.72
CA PRO A 71 9.56 -4.13 -5.09
C PRO A 71 8.49 -3.29 -5.80
N TRP A 72 8.80 -2.03 -6.10
CA TRP A 72 7.86 -1.04 -6.65
C TRP A 72 7.09 -1.52 -7.87
N GLN A 73 7.77 -2.21 -8.78
CA GLN A 73 7.13 -2.74 -9.99
C GLN A 73 6.09 -3.80 -9.64
N ASN A 74 6.43 -4.73 -8.74
CA ASN A 74 5.50 -5.76 -8.31
C ASN A 74 4.28 -5.13 -7.64
N ILE A 75 4.46 -4.16 -6.75
CA ILE A 75 3.35 -3.45 -6.05
C ILE A 75 2.43 -2.74 -7.05
N ALA A 76 3.01 -2.08 -8.06
CA ALA A 76 2.23 -1.51 -9.14
C ALA A 76 1.44 -2.62 -9.84
N ASP A 77 2.07 -3.73 -10.23
CA ASP A 77 1.39 -4.76 -11.01
C ASP A 77 0.29 -5.52 -10.24
N THR A 78 0.37 -5.60 -8.90
CA THR A 78 -0.59 -6.36 -8.08
C THR A 78 -2.04 -5.88 -8.22
N GLY A 79 -2.26 -4.57 -8.42
CA GLY A 79 -3.62 -4.02 -8.59
C GLY A 79 -4.34 -4.59 -9.82
N ASN A 80 -3.62 -4.95 -10.88
CA ASN A 80 -4.20 -5.59 -12.06
C ASN A 80 -4.50 -7.07 -11.80
N PHE A 81 -3.68 -7.75 -10.99
CA PHE A 81 -3.89 -9.16 -10.66
C PHE A 81 -5.19 -9.36 -9.86
N TYR A 82 -5.44 -8.54 -8.82
CA TYR A 82 -6.63 -8.70 -7.97
C TYR A 82 -7.94 -8.31 -8.64
N ARG A 83 -7.91 -7.41 -9.62
CA ARG A 83 -9.12 -7.03 -10.39
C ARG A 83 -9.75 -8.21 -11.15
N HIS A 84 -8.98 -9.27 -11.40
CA HIS A 84 -9.42 -10.42 -12.19
C HIS A 84 -9.42 -11.74 -11.41
N ALA A 85 -9.05 -11.75 -10.13
CA ALA A 85 -8.85 -12.96 -9.35
C ALA A 85 -9.74 -13.01 -8.10
N TYR A 86 -10.91 -13.66 -8.20
CA TYR A 86 -11.90 -13.79 -7.11
C TYR A 86 -11.93 -15.17 -6.41
N HIS A 87 -10.85 -15.95 -6.52
CA HIS A 87 -10.79 -17.33 -5.99
C HIS A 87 -9.97 -17.40 -4.69
N ARG A 88 -10.15 -18.48 -3.92
CA ARG A 88 -9.54 -18.62 -2.58
C ARG A 88 -8.01 -18.49 -2.56
N VAL A 89 -7.32 -18.97 -3.59
CA VAL A 89 -5.86 -18.80 -3.75
C VAL A 89 -5.51 -17.31 -3.89
N ALA A 90 -6.30 -16.53 -4.63
CA ALA A 90 -6.09 -15.08 -4.70
C ALA A 90 -6.27 -14.40 -3.33
N LEU A 91 -7.22 -14.85 -2.51
CA LEU A 91 -7.43 -14.33 -1.16
C LEU A 91 -6.28 -14.65 -0.21
N ASP A 92 -5.56 -15.77 -0.40
CA ASP A 92 -4.36 -16.07 0.38
C ASP A 92 -3.24 -15.04 0.11
N ILE A 93 -3.13 -14.60 -1.15
CA ILE A 93 -2.12 -13.62 -1.57
C ILE A 93 -2.52 -12.24 -1.03
N VAL A 94 -3.81 -11.88 -1.10
CA VAL A 94 -4.34 -10.66 -0.47
C VAL A 94 -4.02 -10.64 1.01
N TRP A 95 -4.32 -11.74 1.73
CA TRP A 95 -4.06 -11.86 3.16
C TRP A 95 -2.58 -11.63 3.50
N LYS A 96 -1.66 -12.28 2.77
CA LYS A 96 -0.21 -12.08 2.93
C LYS A 96 0.21 -10.65 2.60
N THR A 97 -0.39 -10.04 1.58
CA THR A 97 -0.07 -8.68 1.14
C THR A 97 -0.32 -7.66 2.24
N VAL A 98 -1.46 -7.77 2.94
CA VAL A 98 -1.78 -6.85 4.05
C VAL A 98 -0.78 -6.94 5.20
N HIS A 99 -0.33 -8.16 5.51
CA HIS A 99 0.54 -8.39 6.67
C HIS A 99 1.98 -7.95 6.46
N GLN A 100 2.49 -8.01 5.23
CA GLN A 100 3.91 -7.74 4.97
C GLN A 100 4.14 -6.64 3.92
N PRO A 101 3.94 -6.86 2.59
CA PRO A 101 4.20 -5.83 1.58
C PRO A 101 3.53 -4.48 1.84
N LEU A 102 2.27 -4.49 2.30
CA LEU A 102 1.50 -3.28 2.56
C LEU A 102 2.04 -2.51 3.78
N THR A 103 2.58 -3.23 4.77
CA THR A 103 3.21 -2.61 5.94
C THR A 103 4.56 -1.98 5.57
N GLU A 104 5.37 -2.64 4.74
CA GLU A 104 6.68 -2.13 4.33
C GLU A 104 6.56 -0.80 3.56
N ILE A 105 5.68 -0.72 2.56
CA ILE A 105 5.47 0.51 1.80
C ILE A 105 4.90 1.65 2.67
N ALA A 106 4.04 1.33 3.63
CA ALA A 106 3.51 2.32 4.58
C ALA A 106 4.62 2.90 5.48
N VAL A 107 5.56 2.07 5.96
CA VAL A 107 6.71 2.55 6.76
C VAL A 107 7.56 3.53 5.95
N VAL A 108 7.85 3.21 4.69
CA VAL A 108 8.61 4.08 3.79
C VAL A 108 7.89 5.41 3.55
N CYS A 109 6.60 5.39 3.24
CA CYS A 109 5.80 6.59 3.02
C CYS A 109 5.74 7.49 4.26
N ARG A 110 5.64 6.90 5.46
CA ARG A 110 5.69 7.64 6.73
C ARG A 110 7.02 8.34 6.92
N ALA A 111 8.13 7.62 6.76
CA ALA A 111 9.47 8.16 6.95
C ALA A 111 9.75 9.32 5.98
N GLU A 112 9.32 9.21 4.72
CA GLU A 112 9.48 10.26 3.72
C GLU A 112 8.67 11.52 4.06
N LEU A 113 7.42 11.37 4.51
CA LEU A 113 6.61 12.51 4.95
C LEU A 113 7.16 13.18 6.23
N GLU A 114 7.73 12.40 7.15
CA GLU A 114 8.37 12.92 8.36
C GLU A 114 9.68 13.66 8.04
N ALA A 115 10.50 13.12 7.13
CA ALA A 115 11.72 13.76 6.65
C ALA A 115 11.42 15.09 5.93
N ASP A 116 10.38 15.12 5.08
CA ASP A 116 9.97 16.34 4.39
C ASP A 116 9.51 17.44 5.37
N ARG A 117 8.72 17.08 6.39
CA ARG A 117 8.29 18.00 7.46
C ARG A 117 9.43 18.49 8.36
N SER A 118 10.49 17.69 8.51
CA SER A 118 11.64 18.01 9.36
C SER A 118 12.72 18.83 8.62
N SER A 119 12.58 19.03 7.31
CA SER A 119 13.51 19.83 6.53
C SER A 119 13.36 21.31 6.88
N PRO A 120 14.40 21.99 7.40
CA PRO A 120 14.31 23.41 7.74
C PRO A 120 14.07 24.24 6.47
N ALA A 121 13.12 25.18 6.56
CA ALA A 121 12.74 26.11 5.50
C ALA A 121 13.94 26.92 4.96
#